data_AF-J3N8B3-F1
#
_entry.id   AF-J3N8B3-F1
#
_cell.length_a   1.000
_cell.length_b   1.000
_cell.length_c   1.000
_cell.angle_alpha   90.00
_cell.angle_beta   90.00
_cell.angle_gamma   90.00
#
_symmetry.space_group_name_H-M   'P 1'
#
loop_
_entity.id
_entity.type
_entity.pdbx_description
1 polymer ?
#
loop_
_entity_poly.entity_id
_entity_poly.type
_entity_poly.pdbx_seq_one_letter_code
_entity_poly.pdbx_strand_id
1 'polypeptide(L)' 'METVGHSDSQVDRDMQELTRLVLEGDNGINRVTGQAYLNVVKSAFYMTYSSPATVEEHISKVLFEDVL' A
#
# COMPACT_ATOMS: atom_id res chain seq x y z
N MET A 1 8.46 -9.67 25.24
CA MET A 1 9.38 -9.73 24.10
C MET A 1 8.50 -9.73 22.86
N GLU A 2 8.23 -8.54 22.33
CA GLU A 2 7.24 -8.36 21.27
C GLU A 2 7.83 -8.89 19.96
N THR A 3 7.07 -9.75 19.29
CA THR A 3 7.39 -10.43 18.02
C THR A 3 7.32 -9.48 16.82
N VAL A 4 7.89 -8.28 16.94
CA VAL A 4 7.78 -7.19 15.96
C VAL A 4 8.50 -7.51 14.64
N GLY A 5 9.48 -8.42 14.65
CA GLY A 5 10.27 -8.74 13.45
C GLY A 5 9.66 -9.76 12.47
N HIS A 6 8.63 -10.54 12.86
CA HIS A 6 8.07 -11.57 11.98
C HIS A 6 6.95 -11.00 11.08
N SER A 7 6.18 -10.06 11.62
CA SER A 7 5.00 -9.44 11.00
C SER A 7 5.35 -8.63 9.77
N ASP A 8 6.37 -7.77 9.85
CA ASP A 8 6.76 -6.88 8.75
C ASP A 8 7.24 -7.69 7.52
N SER A 9 7.98 -8.77 7.76
CA SER A 9 8.47 -9.65 6.70
C SER A 9 7.35 -10.40 5.96
N GLN A 10 6.21 -10.65 6.63
CA GLN A 10 5.07 -11.31 6.01
C GLN A 10 4.27 -10.32 5.17
N VAL A 11 4.05 -9.11 5.68
CA VAL A 11 3.36 -8.04 4.95
C VAL A 11 4.10 -7.72 3.65
N ASP A 12 5.43 -7.61 3.70
CA ASP A 12 6.24 -7.37 2.50
C ASP A 12 6.11 -8.49 1.45
N ARG A 13 6.08 -9.76 1.89
CA ARG A 13 5.86 -10.90 0.99
C ARG A 13 4.46 -10.89 0.36
N ASP A 14 3.44 -10.60 1.17
CA ASP A 14 2.06 -10.54 0.70
C ASP A 14 1.86 -9.38 -0.30
N MET A 15 2.52 -8.25 -0.07
CA MET A 15 2.56 -7.11 -0.99
C MET A 15 3.20 -7.47 -2.34
N GLN A 16 4.32 -8.18 -2.31
CA GLN A 16 5.02 -8.64 -3.52
C GLN A 16 4.15 -9.60 -4.32
N GLU A 17 3.53 -10.58 -3.66
CA GLU A 17 2.66 -11.55 -4.32
C GLU A 17 1.41 -10.91 -4.90
N LEU A 18 0.76 -10.00 -4.16
CA LEU A 18 -0.41 -9.26 -4.66
C LEU A 18 -0.04 -8.40 -5.88
N THR A 19 1.09 -7.71 -5.82
CA THR A 19 1.57 -6.87 -6.93
C THR A 19 1.82 -7.73 -8.17
N ARG A 20 2.45 -8.90 -7.99
CA ARG A 20 2.67 -9.88 -9.05
C ARG A 20 1.35 -10.32 -9.68
N LEU A 21 0.38 -10.76 -8.86
CA LEU A 21 -0.93 -11.21 -9.31
C LEU A 21 -1.68 -10.11 -10.08
N VAL A 22 -1.65 -8.85 -9.63
CA VAL A 22 -2.35 -7.74 -10.30
C VAL A 22 -1.69 -7.37 -11.64
N LEU A 23 -0.36 -7.45 -11.74
CA LEU A 23 0.38 -7.08 -12.95
C LEU A 23 0.41 -8.18 -14.01
N GLU A 24 0.49 -9.44 -13.60
CA GLU A 24 0.60 -10.58 -14.53
C GLU A 24 -0.75 -10.93 -15.18
N GLY A 25 -1.89 -10.49 -14.62
CA GLY A 25 -3.19 -10.48 -15.29
C GLY A 25 -3.82 -11.84 -15.60
N ASP A 26 -3.15 -12.94 -15.30
CA ASP A 26 -3.57 -14.32 -15.62
C ASP A 26 -4.33 -15.00 -14.46
N ASN A 27 -5.07 -14.22 -13.68
CA ASN A 27 -5.81 -14.66 -12.50
C ASN A 27 -7.33 -14.54 -12.68
N GLY A 28 -7.82 -14.26 -13.90
CA GLY A 28 -9.24 -14.12 -14.20
C GLY A 28 -9.91 -12.88 -13.59
N ILE A 29 -9.13 -12.02 -12.92
CA ILE A 29 -9.62 -10.77 -12.32
C ILE A 29 -9.50 -9.66 -13.38
N ASN A 30 -10.58 -8.89 -13.57
CA ASN A 30 -10.51 -7.70 -14.41
C ASN A 30 -9.44 -6.73 -13.85
N ARG A 31 -8.59 -6.21 -14.73
CA ARG A 31 -7.53 -5.25 -14.41
C ARG A 31 -7.97 -4.08 -13.51
N VAL A 32 -9.16 -3.52 -13.70
CA VAL A 32 -9.72 -2.45 -12.85
C VAL A 32 -9.92 -2.93 -11.42
N THR A 33 -10.49 -4.12 -11.26
CA THR A 33 -10.68 -4.75 -9.94
C THR A 33 -9.32 -5.03 -9.29
N GLY A 34 -8.37 -5.62 -10.03
CA GLY A 34 -7.02 -5.87 -9.54
C GLY A 34 -6.32 -4.58 -9.08
N GLN A 35 -6.45 -3.50 -9.85
CA GLN A 35 -5.89 -2.20 -9.47
C GLN A 35 -6.53 -1.61 -8.21
N ALA A 36 -7.84 -1.79 -8.02
CA ALA A 36 -8.52 -1.36 -6.80
C ALA A 36 -7.98 -2.09 -5.56
N TYR A 37 -7.82 -3.41 -5.63
CA TYR A 37 -7.18 -4.19 -4.57
C TYR A 37 -5.76 -3.69 -4.26
N LEU A 38 -4.95 -3.45 -5.30
CA LEU A 38 -3.60 -2.94 -5.12
C LEU A 38 -3.57 -1.57 -4.43
N ASN A 39 -4.50 -0.68 -4.78
CA ASN A 39 -4.59 0.65 -4.17
C ASN A 39 -4.95 0.57 -2.67
N VAL A 40 -5.91 -0.29 -2.30
CA VAL A 40 -6.28 -0.50 -0.90
C VAL A 40 -5.08 -1.00 -0.10
N VAL A 41 -4.39 -2.01 -0.61
CA VAL A 41 -3.28 -2.66 0.09
C VAL A 41 -2.07 -1.73 0.21
N LYS A 42 -1.75 -0.94 -0.83
CA LYS A 42 -0.75 0.13 -0.75
C LYS A 42 -1.10 1.21 0.28
N SER A 43 -2.37 1.60 0.37
CA SER A 43 -2.79 2.62 1.35
C SER A 43 -2.68 2.11 2.80
N ALA A 44 -3.06 0.86 3.05
CA ALA A 44 -2.91 0.22 4.36
C ALA A 44 -1.42 0.11 4.75
N PHE A 45 -0.57 -0.30 3.82
CA PHE A 45 0.87 -0.36 4.03
C PHE A 45 1.43 1.03 4.36
N TYR A 46 1.11 2.04 3.55
CA TYR A 46 1.55 3.40 3.80
C TYR A 46 1.16 3.89 5.20
N MET A 47 -0.06 3.61 5.66
CA MET A 47 -0.52 3.97 7.01
C MET A 47 0.23 3.23 8.13
N THR A 48 0.60 1.96 7.92
CA THR A 48 1.34 1.17 8.92
C THR A 48 2.78 1.65 9.09
N TYR A 49 3.45 2.01 7.99
CA TYR A 49 4.88 2.34 7.99
C TYR A 49 5.17 3.85 8.07
N SER A 50 4.16 4.70 7.85
CA SER A 50 4.34 6.15 7.97
C SER A 50 4.02 6.61 9.38
N SER A 51 4.80 7.56 9.89
CA SER A 51 4.45 8.23 11.14
C SER A 51 3.16 9.05 10.96
N PRO A 52 2.34 9.23 12.01
CA PRO A 52 1.15 10.08 11.91
C PRO A 52 1.46 11.50 11.40
N ALA A 53 2.58 12.09 11.82
CA ALA A 53 3.02 13.39 11.35
C ALA A 53 3.34 13.40 9.85
N THR A 54 3.99 12.34 9.34
CA THR A 54 4.26 12.18 7.90
C THR A 54 2.96 12.07 7.10
N VAL A 55 1.98 11.32 7.62
CA VAL A 55 0.67 11.17 6.95
C VAL A 55 -0.04 12.53 6.89
N GLU A 56 -0.08 13.27 7.99
CA GLU A 56 -0.71 14.60 8.04
C GLU A 56 -0.04 15.61 7.10
N GLU A 57 1.30 15.64 7.09
CA GLU A 57 2.07 16.47 6.16
C GLU A 57 1.76 16.11 4.70
N HIS A 58 1.73 14.83 4.35
CA HIS A 58 1.42 14.38 3.01
C HIS A 58 -0.03 14.69 2.60
N ILE A 59 -0.99 14.56 3.52
CA ILE A 59 -2.39 14.97 3.29
C ILE A 59 -2.44 16.47 2.98
N SER A 60 -1.73 17.29 3.77
CA SER A 60 -1.69 18.74 3.55
C SER A 60 -1.15 19.09 2.17
N LYS A 61 0.02 18.55 1.84
CA LYS A 61 0.70 18.80 0.56
C LYS A 61 -0.10 18.36 -0.65
N VAL A 62 -0.74 17.19 -0.58
CA VAL A 62 -1.42 16.61 -1.74
C VAL A 62 -2.81 17.22 -1.97
N LEU A 63 -3.51 17.61 -0.90
CA LEU A 63 -4.90 18.07 -1.02
C LEU A 63 -5.06 19.60 -0.99
N PHE A 64 -4.14 20.33 -0.37
CA PHE A 64 -4.33 21.76 -0.05
C PHE A 64 -3.22 22.68 -0.56
N GLU A 65 -2.10 22.15 -1.03
CA GLU A 65 -1.02 22.96 -1.61
C GLU A 65 -1.07 22.88 -3.14
N ASP A 66 -0.93 24.03 -3.80
CA ASP A 66 -0.91 24.10 -5.25
C ASP A 66 0.39 23.49 -5.81
N VAL A 67 0.27 22.76 -6.93
CA VAL A 67 1.43 22.33 -7.71
C VAL A 67 1.90 23.51 -8.55
N LEU A 68 3.05 24.10 -8.19
CA LEU A 68 3.71 25.16 -8.94
C LEU A 68 4.30 24.67 -10.27
#